data_AF-U1PSX7-F1
#
_entry.id   AF-U1PSX7-F1
#
_cell.length_a   1.000
_cell.length_b   1.000
_cell.length_c   1.000
_cell.angle_alpha   90.00
_cell.angle_beta   90.00
_cell.angle_gamma   90.00
#
_symmetry.space_group_name_H-M   'P 1'
#
loop_
_entity.id
_entity.type
_entity.pdbx_description
1 polymer ?
#
loop_
_entity_poly.entity_id
_entity_poly.type
_entity_poly.pdbx_seq_one_letter_code
_entity_poly.pdbx_strand_id
1 'polypeptide(L)'
;MSDYSALAPWRRLGPRASLAVVLLTAAVCAGATVVAADTVGTSVTGTTAVGNPDRPPERVCDQRTNETSRFAGACAAPREVDIDRGNYAATAVRQLLPGTLLSVTGVWLLFTGVFALGGAARTVGVRTAWALPPLAVPAVARAVVATRLAPTTAWPTELEPLAATARRVALAGGNDLVTVAGLLGVGASAAVLVAVARDTDGVWWGPLAAGGATVTLATGPLLGVPTPASLGTGMVVTALGLPTTFAPRRVAALAAQRGLLGHSTVEQAEPEPRHVTAHHVVGLLLLAAGLVVAGVPAYLV
;
A
#
# COMPACT_ATOMS: atom_id res chain seq x y z
N MET A 1 36.01 -7.78 -11.74
CA MET A 1 34.93 -6.85 -12.12
C MET A 1 33.92 -7.64 -12.92
N SER A 2 32.79 -8.01 -12.30
CA SER A 2 31.75 -8.81 -12.96
C SER A 2 30.95 -7.93 -13.91
N ASP A 3 30.80 -8.37 -15.15
CA ASP A 3 30.16 -7.65 -16.24
C ASP A 3 28.64 -7.61 -16.04
N TYR A 4 28.11 -6.56 -15.38
CA TYR A 4 26.68 -6.36 -15.17
C TYR A 4 25.94 -5.82 -16.41
N SER A 5 26.58 -5.88 -17.58
CA SER A 5 26.05 -5.36 -18.85
C SER A 5 24.74 -6.04 -19.27
N ALA A 6 24.55 -7.31 -18.93
CA ALA A 6 23.30 -8.04 -19.20
C ALA A 6 22.09 -7.53 -18.37
N LEU A 7 22.32 -6.86 -17.25
CA LEU A 7 21.25 -6.35 -16.37
C LEU A 7 20.88 -4.90 -16.65
N ALA A 8 21.39 -4.26 -17.71
CA ALA A 8 21.28 -2.80 -17.89
C ALA A 8 20.29 -2.27 -18.96
N PRO A 9 19.16 -2.92 -19.32
CA PRO A 9 18.20 -2.30 -20.25
C PRO A 9 17.63 -0.99 -19.69
N TRP A 10 17.64 -0.82 -18.36
CA TRP A 10 17.16 0.37 -17.66
C TRP A 10 18.03 1.62 -17.83
N ARG A 11 19.30 1.50 -18.26
CA ARG A 11 20.18 2.67 -18.46
C ARG A 11 19.71 3.59 -19.60
N ARG A 12 18.96 3.04 -20.58
CA ARG A 12 18.51 3.78 -21.77
C ARG A 12 17.07 4.27 -21.67
N LEU A 13 16.39 3.98 -20.57
CA LEU A 13 14.96 4.23 -20.44
C LEU A 13 14.69 5.62 -19.88
N GLY A 14 13.80 6.34 -20.56
CA GLY A 14 13.32 7.63 -20.10
C GLY A 14 12.26 7.51 -18.99
N PRO A 15 11.84 8.64 -18.39
CA PRO A 15 10.85 8.67 -17.31
C PRO A 15 9.51 8.04 -17.67
N ARG A 16 9.12 8.07 -18.95
CA ARG A 16 7.88 7.44 -19.44
C ARG A 16 7.91 5.92 -19.29
N ALA A 17 9.05 5.30 -19.58
CA ALA A 17 9.18 3.85 -19.47
C ALA A 17 9.19 3.41 -18.00
N SER A 18 9.85 4.16 -17.11
CA SER A 18 9.81 3.87 -15.66
C SER A 18 8.41 4.00 -15.08
N LEU A 19 7.67 5.04 -15.47
CA LEU A 19 6.26 5.18 -15.09
C LEU A 19 5.43 3.99 -15.60
N ALA A 20 5.65 3.57 -16.84
CA ALA A 20 4.97 2.38 -17.39
C ALA A 20 5.29 1.11 -16.60
N VAL A 21 6.53 0.91 -16.15
CA VAL A 21 6.92 -0.23 -15.29
C VAL A 21 6.20 -0.19 -13.94
N VAL A 22 6.14 1.00 -13.31
CA VAL A 22 5.43 1.19 -12.03
C VAL A 22 3.94 0.86 -12.22
N LEU A 23 3.31 1.42 -13.25
CA LEU A 23 1.89 1.22 -13.54
C LEU A 23 1.57 -0.23 -13.91
N LEU A 24 2.43 -0.89 -14.69
CA LEU A 24 2.29 -2.29 -15.05
C LEU A 24 2.40 -3.19 -13.81
N THR A 25 3.38 -2.92 -12.95
CA THR A 25 3.53 -3.66 -11.68
C THR A 25 2.30 -3.48 -10.79
N ALA A 26 1.79 -2.25 -10.67
CA ALA A 26 0.57 -1.96 -9.93
C ALA A 26 -0.65 -2.67 -10.53
N ALA A 27 -0.77 -2.69 -11.86
CA ALA A 27 -1.86 -3.38 -12.57
C ALA A 27 -1.80 -4.90 -12.36
N VAL A 28 -0.61 -5.51 -12.35
CA VAL A 28 -0.44 -6.95 -12.06
C VAL A 28 -0.84 -7.26 -10.61
N CYS A 29 -0.39 -6.46 -9.63
CA CYS A 29 -0.77 -6.65 -8.23
C CYS A 29 -2.29 -6.47 -8.00
N ALA A 30 -2.90 -5.46 -8.64
CA ALA A 30 -4.33 -5.24 -8.58
C ALA A 30 -5.11 -6.37 -9.27
N GLY A 31 -4.66 -6.81 -10.45
CA GLY A 31 -5.25 -7.92 -11.18
C GLY A 31 -5.24 -9.22 -10.37
N ALA A 32 -4.12 -9.53 -9.71
CA ALA A 32 -4.02 -10.67 -8.79
C ALA A 32 -5.04 -10.59 -7.65
N THR A 33 -5.29 -9.39 -7.11
CA THR A 33 -6.29 -9.14 -6.06
C THR A 33 -7.71 -9.33 -6.57
N VAL A 34 -8.02 -8.89 -7.80
CA VAL A 34 -9.32 -9.12 -8.45
C VAL A 34 -9.56 -10.62 -8.65
N VAL A 35 -8.57 -11.34 -9.17
CA VAL A 35 -8.66 -12.81 -9.36
C VAL A 35 -8.92 -13.52 -8.04
N ALA A 36 -8.22 -13.12 -6.97
CA ALA A 36 -8.45 -13.66 -5.64
C ALA A 36 -9.86 -13.35 -5.13
N ALA A 37 -10.35 -12.12 -5.31
CA ALA A 37 -11.69 -11.71 -4.89
C ALA A 37 -12.79 -12.51 -5.61
N ASP A 38 -12.67 -12.66 -6.93
CA ASP A 38 -13.65 -13.40 -7.73
C ASP A 38 -13.65 -14.89 -7.37
N THR A 39 -12.46 -15.47 -7.11
CA THR A 39 -12.36 -16.88 -6.69
C THR A 39 -12.95 -17.12 -5.30
N VAL A 40 -12.75 -16.20 -4.36
CA VAL A 40 -13.40 -16.26 -3.05
C VAL A 40 -14.91 -16.12 -3.19
N GLY A 41 -15.38 -15.17 -4.00
CA GLY A 41 -16.81 -14.94 -4.23
C GLY A 41 -17.53 -16.14 -4.81
N THR A 42 -16.92 -16.86 -5.75
CA THR A 42 -17.51 -18.08 -6.34
C THR A 42 -17.45 -19.30 -5.43
N SER A 43 -16.55 -19.30 -4.44
CA SER A 43 -16.40 -20.42 -3.50
C SER A 43 -17.35 -20.34 -2.30
N VAL A 44 -17.88 -19.16 -2.00
CA VAL A 44 -18.83 -18.94 -0.90
C VAL A 44 -20.24 -19.01 -1.45
N THR A 45 -21.06 -19.91 -0.87
CA THR A 45 -22.46 -20.10 -1.29
C THR A 45 -23.45 -19.68 -0.19
N GLY A 46 -24.68 -19.38 -0.63
CA GLY A 46 -25.82 -19.07 0.23
C GLY A 46 -26.01 -17.59 0.54
N THR A 47 -27.13 -17.28 1.18
CA THR A 47 -27.52 -15.95 1.63
C THR A 47 -27.57 -15.90 3.15
N THR A 48 -27.53 -14.70 3.72
CA THR A 48 -27.77 -14.47 5.15
C THR A 48 -28.72 -13.29 5.30
N ALA A 49 -29.82 -13.50 6.01
CA ALA A 49 -30.77 -12.46 6.34
C ALA A 49 -30.13 -11.52 7.38
N VAL A 50 -30.06 -10.24 7.05
CA VAL A 50 -29.56 -9.19 7.95
C VAL A 50 -30.62 -8.11 8.08
N GLY A 51 -30.72 -7.52 9.27
CA GLY A 51 -31.61 -6.38 9.50
C GLY A 51 -31.37 -5.29 8.46
N ASN A 52 -32.44 -4.81 7.84
CA ASN A 52 -32.36 -3.81 6.77
C ASN A 52 -31.85 -2.47 7.34
N PRO A 53 -30.65 -1.99 6.95
CA PRO A 53 -30.12 -0.72 7.47
C PRO A 53 -30.94 0.49 7.03
N ASP A 54 -31.70 0.38 5.94
CA ASP A 54 -32.56 1.45 5.43
C ASP A 54 -33.88 1.55 6.20
N ARG A 55 -34.24 0.51 6.98
CA ARG A 55 -35.44 0.51 7.81
C ARG A 55 -35.11 1.11 9.19
N PRO A 56 -35.84 2.15 9.65
CA PRO A 56 -35.68 2.67 11.00
C PRO A 56 -35.99 1.60 12.06
N PRO A 57 -35.41 1.70 13.28
CA PRO A 57 -35.70 0.77 14.36
C PRO A 57 -37.20 0.78 14.71
N GLU A 58 -37.75 -0.37 15.11
CA GLU A 58 -39.19 -0.63 15.27
C GLU A 58 -39.88 0.45 16.12
N ARG A 59 -39.25 0.90 17.20
CA ARG A 59 -39.73 2.00 18.07
C ARG A 59 -40.09 3.29 17.32
N VAL A 60 -39.42 3.60 16.22
CA VAL A 60 -39.67 4.80 15.39
C VAL A 60 -40.85 4.58 14.46
N CYS A 61 -41.03 3.35 13.98
CA CYS A 61 -42.17 2.97 13.13
C CYS A 61 -43.46 2.76 13.95
N ASP A 62 -43.35 2.22 15.18
CA ASP A 62 -44.50 1.96 16.07
C ASP A 62 -45.07 3.25 16.68
N GLN A 63 -44.23 4.26 16.95
CA GLN A 63 -44.64 5.54 17.55
C GLN A 63 -45.39 6.47 16.60
N ARG A 64 -45.50 6.14 15.30
CA ARG A 64 -46.10 7.01 14.29
C ARG A 64 -47.11 6.27 13.43
N THR A 65 -48.29 6.06 14.01
CA THR A 65 -49.51 5.66 13.30
C THR A 65 -50.14 6.77 12.44
N ASN A 66 -49.61 8.00 12.45
CA ASN A 66 -50.12 9.12 11.65
C ASN A 66 -49.34 9.28 10.33
N GLU A 67 -50.05 9.12 9.22
CA GLU A 67 -49.56 8.94 7.83
C GLU A 67 -48.75 10.10 7.21
N THR A 68 -48.55 11.22 7.91
CA THR A 68 -47.93 12.43 7.35
C THR A 68 -46.41 12.56 7.55
N SER A 69 -45.74 11.52 8.07
CA SER A 69 -44.30 11.60 8.36
C SER A 69 -43.44 11.25 7.14
N ARG A 70 -42.34 12.01 6.91
CA ARG A 70 -41.34 11.78 5.86
C ARG A 70 -40.69 10.37 5.86
N PHE A 71 -40.96 9.55 6.88
CA PHE A 71 -40.38 8.22 7.07
C PHE A 71 -41.34 7.07 6.75
N ALA A 72 -42.59 7.36 6.34
CA ALA A 72 -43.59 6.32 6.02
C ALA A 72 -43.08 5.31 4.97
N GLY A 73 -42.39 5.79 3.93
CA GLY A 73 -41.79 4.92 2.92
C GLY A 73 -40.65 4.04 3.44
N ALA A 74 -39.88 4.50 4.43
CA ALA A 74 -38.76 3.74 5.01
C ALA A 74 -39.24 2.64 5.98
N CYS A 75 -40.35 2.85 6.68
CA CYS A 75 -40.96 1.84 7.55
C CYS A 75 -41.66 0.71 6.76
N ALA A 76 -42.00 0.93 5.49
CA ALA A 76 -42.55 -0.09 4.60
C ALA A 76 -41.48 -1.05 4.01
N ALA A 77 -40.20 -0.72 4.16
CA ALA A 77 -39.10 -1.60 3.73
C ALA A 77 -39.11 -2.93 4.52
N PRO A 78 -38.65 -4.05 3.93
CA PRO A 78 -38.61 -5.33 4.62
C PRO A 78 -37.72 -5.25 5.88
N ARG A 79 -38.06 -6.02 6.91
CA ARG A 79 -37.29 -6.06 8.18
C ARG A 79 -35.88 -6.61 7.97
N GLU A 80 -35.76 -7.60 7.11
CA GLU A 80 -34.52 -8.28 6.79
C GLU A 80 -34.29 -8.23 5.28
N VAL A 81 -33.02 -8.16 4.89
CA VAL A 81 -32.58 -8.26 3.50
C VAL A 81 -31.61 -9.42 3.41
N ASP A 82 -31.80 -10.27 2.41
CA ASP A 82 -30.89 -11.36 2.10
C ASP A 82 -29.61 -10.80 1.46
N ILE A 83 -28.49 -10.97 2.15
CA ILE A 83 -27.18 -10.60 1.64
C ILE A 83 -26.53 -11.84 1.01
N ASP A 84 -26.15 -11.72 -0.26
CA ASP A 84 -25.33 -12.72 -0.94
C ASP A 84 -23.94 -12.78 -0.29
N ARG A 85 -23.65 -13.91 0.34
CA ARG A 85 -22.41 -14.11 1.10
C ARG A 85 -21.18 -14.10 0.19
N GLY A 86 -21.30 -14.61 -1.04
CA GLY A 86 -20.24 -14.61 -2.03
C GLY A 86 -19.88 -13.21 -2.50
N ASN A 87 -20.88 -12.40 -2.83
CA ASN A 87 -20.68 -11.00 -3.21
C ASN A 87 -20.14 -10.16 -2.03
N TYR A 88 -20.59 -10.43 -0.81
CA TYR A 88 -20.07 -9.77 0.39
C TYR A 88 -18.59 -10.11 0.62
N ALA A 89 -18.23 -11.40 0.55
CA ALA A 89 -16.84 -11.87 0.68
C ALA A 89 -15.94 -11.30 -0.42
N ALA A 90 -16.39 -11.28 -1.68
CA ALA A 90 -15.65 -10.70 -2.79
C ALA A 90 -15.44 -9.19 -2.60
N THR A 91 -16.48 -8.47 -2.18
CA THR A 91 -16.38 -7.04 -1.83
C THR A 91 -15.36 -6.81 -0.72
N ALA A 92 -15.33 -7.65 0.32
CA ALA A 92 -14.37 -7.53 1.42
C ALA A 92 -12.91 -7.71 0.96
N VAL A 93 -12.66 -8.55 -0.05
CA VAL A 93 -11.34 -8.70 -0.69
C VAL A 93 -11.05 -7.52 -1.61
N ARG A 94 -12.02 -7.04 -2.40
CA ARG A 94 -11.85 -5.86 -3.29
C ARG A 94 -11.52 -4.59 -2.52
N GLN A 95 -11.93 -4.47 -1.26
CA GLN A 95 -11.49 -3.38 -0.37
C GLN A 95 -9.97 -3.33 -0.14
N LEU A 96 -9.23 -4.39 -0.49
CA LEU A 96 -7.76 -4.40 -0.47
C LEU A 96 -7.14 -3.70 -1.70
N LEU A 97 -7.89 -3.48 -2.79
CA LEU A 97 -7.40 -2.88 -4.03
C LEU A 97 -6.70 -1.53 -3.83
N PRO A 98 -7.27 -0.56 -3.10
CA PRO A 98 -6.59 0.71 -2.86
C PRO A 98 -5.25 0.52 -2.16
N GLY A 99 -5.18 -0.37 -1.17
CA GLY A 99 -3.94 -0.71 -0.47
C GLY A 99 -2.88 -1.31 -1.40
N THR A 100 -3.28 -2.19 -2.33
CA THR A 100 -2.35 -2.81 -3.30
C THR A 100 -1.83 -1.85 -4.37
N LEU A 101 -2.63 -0.86 -4.79
CA LEU A 101 -2.17 0.17 -5.72
C LEU A 101 -1.24 1.18 -5.04
N LEU A 102 -1.60 1.57 -3.81
CA LEU A 102 -0.80 2.47 -2.99
C LEU A 102 0.50 1.84 -2.50
N SER A 103 0.54 0.53 -2.29
CA SER A 103 1.76 -0.16 -1.88
C SER A 103 2.85 -0.05 -2.94
N VAL A 104 2.53 -0.34 -4.21
CA VAL A 104 3.52 -0.28 -5.32
C VAL A 104 4.03 1.14 -5.53
N THR A 105 3.12 2.11 -5.58
CA THR A 105 3.46 3.53 -5.78
C THR A 105 4.19 4.11 -4.57
N GLY A 106 3.75 3.81 -3.36
CA GLY A 106 4.38 4.24 -2.12
C GLY A 106 5.80 3.70 -1.95
N VAL A 107 6.01 2.41 -2.25
CA VAL A 107 7.34 1.79 -2.24
C VAL A 107 8.26 2.40 -3.29
N TRP A 108 7.75 2.68 -4.50
CA TRP A 108 8.54 3.36 -5.52
C TRP A 108 8.98 4.77 -5.08
N LEU A 109 8.08 5.53 -4.45
CA LEU A 109 8.39 6.85 -3.90
C LEU A 109 9.39 6.76 -2.75
N LEU A 110 9.27 5.75 -1.87
CA LEU A 110 10.27 5.48 -0.84
C LEU A 110 11.63 5.21 -1.46
N PHE A 111 11.74 4.28 -2.41
CA PHE A 111 13.00 3.99 -3.07
C PHE A 111 13.59 5.23 -3.74
N THR A 112 12.77 5.98 -4.46
CA THR A 112 13.19 7.21 -5.13
C THR A 112 13.68 8.26 -4.14
N GLY A 113 12.93 8.48 -3.07
CA GLY A 113 13.25 9.45 -2.02
C GLY A 113 14.52 9.07 -1.28
N VAL A 114 14.70 7.78 -0.98
CA VAL A 114 15.89 7.27 -0.31
C VAL A 114 17.11 7.68 -1.12
N PHE A 115 17.18 7.32 -2.41
CA PHE A 115 18.32 7.59 -3.27
C PHE A 115 18.46 9.05 -3.75
N ALA A 116 17.41 9.88 -3.63
CA ALA A 116 17.43 11.30 -4.00
C ALA A 116 18.35 12.17 -3.11
N LEU A 117 18.74 11.70 -1.93
CA LEU A 117 19.65 12.41 -1.02
C LEU A 117 21.06 12.64 -1.58
N GLY A 118 21.50 11.81 -2.53
CA GLY A 118 22.88 11.82 -3.03
C GLY A 118 22.98 11.90 -4.55
N GLY A 119 21.86 12.17 -5.25
CA GLY A 119 21.83 12.25 -6.70
C GLY A 119 20.59 12.99 -7.22
N ALA A 120 20.51 13.17 -8.54
CA ALA A 120 19.35 13.79 -9.16
C ALA A 120 18.11 12.89 -9.01
N ALA A 121 17.12 13.33 -8.23
CA ALA A 121 15.88 12.59 -7.94
C ALA A 121 15.20 12.02 -9.20
N ARG A 122 15.25 12.74 -10.32
CA ARG A 122 14.71 12.29 -11.61
C ARG A 122 15.41 11.05 -12.15
N THR A 123 16.74 11.05 -12.16
CA THR A 123 17.55 9.93 -12.66
C THR A 123 17.41 8.72 -11.74
N VAL A 124 17.39 8.97 -10.44
CA VAL A 124 17.19 7.95 -9.41
C VAL A 124 15.82 7.28 -9.55
N GLY A 125 14.74 8.04 -9.67
CA GLY A 125 13.37 7.50 -9.77
C GLY A 125 13.15 6.63 -10.99
N VAL A 126 13.85 6.94 -12.09
CA VAL A 126 13.85 6.11 -13.30
C VAL A 126 14.42 4.72 -13.03
N ARG A 127 15.51 4.67 -12.26
CA ARG A 127 16.28 3.46 -11.99
C ARG A 127 15.60 2.59 -10.92
N THR A 128 15.11 3.20 -9.85
CA THR A 128 14.43 2.50 -8.74
C THR A 128 13.12 1.84 -9.14
N ALA A 129 12.46 2.30 -10.21
CA ALA A 129 11.27 1.65 -10.76
C ALA A 129 11.50 0.17 -11.10
N TRP A 130 12.73 -0.21 -11.47
CA TRP A 130 13.09 -1.59 -11.81
C TRP A 130 13.19 -2.53 -10.60
N ALA A 131 13.18 -1.98 -9.38
CA ALA A 131 13.09 -2.79 -8.18
C ALA A 131 11.64 -3.22 -7.86
N LEU A 132 10.63 -2.76 -8.62
CA LEU A 132 9.22 -3.08 -8.36
C LEU A 132 8.74 -4.40 -8.99
N PRO A 133 9.08 -4.75 -10.26
CA PRO A 133 8.56 -5.96 -10.88
C PRO A 133 8.77 -7.26 -10.08
N PRO A 134 9.92 -7.47 -9.39
CA PRO A 134 10.07 -8.65 -8.54
C PRO A 134 9.03 -8.74 -7.41
N LEU A 135 8.50 -7.61 -6.94
CA LEU A 135 7.44 -7.56 -5.91
C LEU A 135 6.07 -7.99 -6.45
N ALA A 136 5.89 -8.15 -7.77
CA ALA A 136 4.67 -8.73 -8.34
C ALA A 136 4.61 -10.25 -8.15
N VAL A 137 5.75 -10.92 -7.97
CA VAL A 137 5.84 -12.38 -7.79
C VAL A 137 4.99 -12.88 -6.61
N PRO A 138 5.12 -12.32 -5.38
CA PRO A 138 4.25 -12.71 -4.26
C PRO A 138 2.77 -12.38 -4.49
N ALA A 139 2.44 -11.31 -5.23
CA ALA A 139 1.05 -11.00 -5.56
C ALA A 139 0.43 -12.09 -6.46
N VAL A 140 1.16 -12.54 -7.48
CA VAL A 140 0.74 -13.66 -8.35
C VAL A 140 0.65 -14.95 -7.56
N ALA A 141 1.63 -15.24 -6.69
CA ALA A 141 1.62 -16.39 -5.82
C ALA A 141 0.37 -16.42 -4.90
N ARG A 142 -0.01 -15.27 -4.33
CA ARG A 142 -1.24 -15.14 -3.52
C ARG A 142 -2.48 -15.48 -4.32
N ALA A 143 -2.62 -14.97 -5.54
CA ALA A 143 -3.76 -15.32 -6.39
C ALA A 143 -3.83 -16.84 -6.66
N VAL A 144 -2.70 -17.46 -7.00
CA VAL A 144 -2.62 -18.92 -7.24
C VAL A 144 -2.94 -19.73 -5.98
N VAL A 145 -2.48 -19.28 -4.81
CA VAL A 145 -2.79 -19.97 -3.56
C VAL A 145 -4.25 -19.76 -3.16
N ALA A 146 -4.79 -18.56 -3.33
CA ALA A 146 -6.20 -18.27 -3.08
C ALA A 146 -7.12 -19.17 -3.93
N THR A 147 -6.78 -19.43 -5.20
CA THR A 147 -7.59 -20.34 -6.04
C THR A 147 -7.57 -21.79 -5.60
N ARG A 148 -6.54 -22.20 -4.85
CA ARG A 148 -6.43 -23.54 -4.26
C ARG A 148 -7.10 -23.64 -2.89
N LEU A 149 -6.98 -22.59 -2.08
CA LEU A 149 -7.52 -22.56 -0.70
C LEU A 149 -9.02 -22.29 -0.67
N ALA A 150 -9.55 -21.42 -1.55
CA ALA A 150 -10.95 -21.00 -1.47
C ALA A 150 -11.96 -22.17 -1.56
N PRO A 151 -11.79 -23.19 -2.43
CA PRO A 151 -12.72 -24.32 -2.50
C PRO A 151 -12.67 -25.26 -1.29
N THR A 152 -11.56 -25.26 -0.54
CA THR A 152 -11.35 -26.17 0.60
C THR A 152 -11.56 -25.48 1.96
N THR A 153 -11.84 -24.18 1.96
CA THR A 153 -12.03 -23.39 3.16
C THR A 153 -13.44 -23.56 3.71
N ALA A 154 -13.57 -23.81 5.02
CA ALA A 154 -14.84 -23.76 5.71
C ALA A 154 -15.24 -22.28 5.93
N TRP A 155 -16.31 -21.83 5.27
CA TRP A 155 -16.73 -20.43 5.28
C TRP A 155 -17.68 -20.09 6.43
N PRO A 156 -17.32 -19.15 7.35
CA PRO A 156 -18.17 -18.76 8.47
C PRO A 156 -19.52 -18.18 8.03
N THR A 157 -20.61 -18.53 8.72
CA THR A 157 -21.97 -18.07 8.43
C THR A 157 -22.19 -16.59 8.75
N GLU A 158 -21.55 -16.11 9.81
CA GLU A 158 -21.59 -14.69 10.19
C GLU A 158 -20.76 -13.83 9.23
N LEU A 159 -21.26 -12.63 8.92
CA LEU A 159 -20.65 -11.74 7.92
C LEU A 159 -19.25 -11.23 8.31
N GLU A 160 -19.05 -10.81 9.56
CA GLU A 160 -17.76 -10.25 9.99
C GLU A 160 -16.64 -11.31 9.98
N PRO A 161 -16.82 -12.52 10.56
CA PRO A 161 -15.87 -13.62 10.39
C PRO A 161 -15.69 -14.06 8.93
N LEU A 162 -16.74 -14.00 8.11
CA LEU A 162 -16.67 -14.29 6.67
C LEU A 162 -15.73 -13.31 5.96
N ALA A 163 -15.87 -12.00 6.18
CA ALA A 163 -14.99 -10.99 5.60
C ALA A 163 -13.53 -11.17 6.05
N ALA A 164 -13.30 -11.44 7.33
CA ALA A 164 -11.96 -11.70 7.85
C ALA A 164 -11.32 -12.95 7.23
N THR A 165 -12.10 -14.03 7.07
CA THR A 165 -11.65 -15.28 6.43
C THR A 165 -11.37 -15.08 4.95
N ALA A 166 -12.25 -14.37 4.24
CA ALA A 166 -12.09 -14.02 2.83
C ALA A 166 -10.78 -13.27 2.57
N ARG A 167 -10.49 -12.23 3.37
CA ARG A 167 -9.23 -11.48 3.28
C ARG A 167 -8.02 -12.35 3.61
N ARG A 168 -8.11 -13.23 4.60
CA ARG A 168 -7.02 -14.16 4.96
C ARG A 168 -6.70 -15.12 3.81
N VAL A 169 -7.73 -15.70 3.18
CA VAL A 169 -7.58 -16.60 2.02
C VAL A 169 -6.98 -15.84 0.83
N ALA A 170 -7.47 -14.64 0.53
CA ALA A 170 -6.96 -13.83 -0.57
C ALA A 170 -5.50 -13.39 -0.38
N LEU A 171 -5.10 -13.13 0.87
CA LEU A 171 -3.71 -12.82 1.23
C LEU A 171 -2.85 -14.08 1.43
N ALA A 172 -3.44 -15.28 1.33
CA ALA A 172 -2.78 -16.55 1.59
C ALA A 172 -2.01 -16.58 2.93
N GLY A 173 -2.62 -16.00 3.98
CA GLY A 173 -1.96 -15.85 5.28
C GLY A 173 -1.49 -17.19 5.86
N GLY A 174 -0.19 -17.27 6.19
CA GLY A 174 0.44 -18.48 6.73
C GLY A 174 0.84 -19.53 5.69
N ASN A 175 0.82 -19.20 4.39
CA ASN A 175 1.27 -20.11 3.34
C ASN A 175 2.77 -19.96 3.04
N ASP A 176 3.50 -21.08 3.09
CA ASP A 176 4.96 -21.11 2.86
C ASP A 176 5.33 -20.67 1.44
N LEU A 177 4.53 -21.02 0.42
CA LEU A 177 4.82 -20.68 -0.98
C LEU A 177 4.80 -19.16 -1.18
N VAL A 178 3.82 -18.47 -0.60
CA VAL A 178 3.74 -17.00 -0.66
C VAL A 178 4.91 -16.37 0.08
N THR A 179 5.27 -16.91 1.25
CA THR A 179 6.42 -16.45 2.02
C THR A 179 7.72 -16.57 1.22
N VAL A 180 7.96 -17.73 0.59
CA VAL A 180 9.13 -17.96 -0.28
C VAL A 180 9.11 -17.01 -1.48
N ALA A 181 7.97 -16.85 -2.15
CA ALA A 181 7.79 -15.92 -3.26
C ALA A 181 8.09 -14.46 -2.83
N GLY A 182 7.64 -14.07 -1.64
CA GLY A 182 7.91 -12.77 -1.03
C GLY A 182 9.40 -12.56 -0.78
N LEU A 183 10.08 -13.53 -0.15
CA LEU A 183 11.52 -13.47 0.10
C LEU A 183 12.34 -13.37 -1.20
N LEU A 184 11.95 -14.13 -2.24
CA LEU A 184 12.58 -14.04 -3.56
C LEU A 184 12.35 -12.67 -4.22
N GLY A 185 11.13 -12.15 -4.15
CA GLY A 185 10.78 -10.82 -4.65
C GLY A 185 11.60 -9.73 -3.95
N VAL A 186 11.64 -9.73 -2.62
CA VAL A 186 12.43 -8.79 -1.81
C VAL A 186 13.92 -8.91 -2.11
N GLY A 187 14.46 -10.13 -2.19
CA GLY A 187 15.88 -10.36 -2.51
C GLY A 187 16.26 -9.85 -3.90
N ALA A 188 15.42 -10.09 -4.91
CA ALA A 188 15.61 -9.57 -6.26
C ALA A 188 15.50 -8.04 -6.32
N SER A 189 14.50 -7.45 -5.65
CA SER A 189 14.38 -5.99 -5.51
C SER A 189 15.60 -5.38 -4.82
N ALA A 190 16.09 -6.00 -3.74
CA ALA A 190 17.29 -5.56 -3.04
C ALA A 190 18.53 -5.59 -3.95
N ALA A 191 18.70 -6.64 -4.75
CA ALA A 191 19.79 -6.73 -5.71
C ALA A 191 19.75 -5.58 -6.75
N VAL A 192 18.55 -5.23 -7.24
CA VAL A 192 18.37 -4.07 -8.13
C VAL A 192 18.74 -2.77 -7.41
N LEU A 193 18.26 -2.54 -6.18
CA LEU A 193 18.58 -1.33 -5.42
C LEU A 193 20.08 -1.22 -5.12
N VAL A 194 20.77 -2.33 -4.84
CA VAL A 194 22.24 -2.35 -4.68
C VAL A 194 22.95 -1.99 -6.00
N ALA A 195 22.45 -2.48 -7.14
CA ALA A 195 22.99 -2.09 -8.45
C ALA A 195 22.78 -0.59 -8.73
N VAL A 196 21.60 -0.04 -8.38
CA VAL A 196 21.31 1.40 -8.49
C VAL A 196 22.22 2.21 -7.57
N ALA A 197 22.44 1.77 -6.33
CA ALA A 197 23.34 2.41 -5.38
C ALA A 197 24.76 2.51 -5.91
N ARG A 198 25.27 1.42 -6.51
CA ARG A 198 26.62 1.37 -7.11
C ARG A 198 26.76 2.25 -8.35
N ASP A 199 25.70 2.44 -9.11
CA ASP A 199 25.70 3.24 -10.34
C ASP A 199 25.40 4.73 -10.09
N THR A 200 25.12 5.12 -8.85
CA THR A 200 24.85 6.51 -8.48
C THR A 200 26.08 7.05 -7.77
N ASP A 201 26.96 7.70 -8.54
CA ASP A 201 28.17 8.33 -8.01
C ASP A 201 27.81 9.34 -6.91
N GLY A 202 28.57 9.32 -5.81
CA GLY A 202 28.41 10.27 -4.69
C GLY A 202 27.50 9.80 -3.54
N VAL A 203 26.84 8.65 -3.65
CA VAL A 203 25.98 8.11 -2.59
C VAL A 203 26.75 7.15 -1.68
N TRP A 204 27.59 7.68 -0.79
CA TRP A 204 28.39 6.85 0.13
C TRP A 204 27.54 5.96 1.06
N TRP A 205 26.29 6.36 1.34
CA TRP A 205 25.32 5.60 2.16
C TRP A 205 24.38 4.71 1.33
N GLY A 206 24.60 4.57 0.01
CA GLY A 206 23.75 3.81 -0.90
C GLY A 206 23.47 2.36 -0.45
N PRO A 207 24.48 1.60 0.03
CA PRO A 207 24.27 0.27 0.59
C PRO A 207 23.40 0.25 1.85
N LEU A 208 23.57 1.23 2.76
CA LEU A 208 22.75 1.36 3.97
C LEU A 208 21.30 1.68 3.62
N ALA A 209 21.10 2.52 2.61
CA ALA A 209 19.79 2.86 2.08
C ALA A 209 19.07 1.68 1.44
N ALA A 210 19.79 0.91 0.62
CA ALA A 210 19.28 -0.34 0.07
C ALA A 210 18.89 -1.29 1.22
N GLY A 211 19.75 -1.44 2.22
CA GLY A 211 19.46 -2.24 3.43
C GLY A 211 18.20 -1.78 4.17
N GLY A 212 18.07 -0.48 4.46
CA GLY A 212 16.89 0.08 5.12
C GLY A 212 15.59 -0.10 4.33
N ALA A 213 15.65 0.10 3.01
CA ALA A 213 14.52 -0.13 2.12
C ALA A 213 14.11 -1.62 2.09
N THR A 214 15.08 -2.53 2.02
CA THR A 214 14.85 -3.98 2.08
C THR A 214 14.29 -4.42 3.42
N VAL A 215 14.82 -3.91 4.53
CA VAL A 215 14.30 -4.21 5.88
C VAL A 215 12.86 -3.72 6.00
N THR A 216 12.55 -2.52 5.49
CA THR A 216 11.17 -2.00 5.49
C THR A 216 10.22 -2.94 4.76
N LEU A 217 10.62 -3.47 3.58
CA LEU A 217 9.83 -4.47 2.86
C LEU A 217 9.72 -5.81 3.62
N ALA A 218 10.78 -6.24 4.28
CA ALA A 218 10.81 -7.50 5.01
C ALA A 218 9.95 -7.49 6.29
N THR A 219 9.49 -6.32 6.76
CA THR A 219 8.60 -6.25 7.94
C THR A 219 7.18 -6.75 7.69
N GLY A 220 6.75 -6.95 6.43
CA GLY A 220 5.37 -7.27 6.09
C GLY A 220 4.79 -8.53 6.71
N PRO A 221 5.50 -9.66 6.65
CA PRO A 221 5.04 -10.89 7.29
C PRO A 221 4.83 -10.77 8.81
N LEU A 222 5.46 -9.78 9.47
CA LEU A 222 5.39 -9.58 10.92
C LEU A 222 4.20 -8.73 11.38
N LEU A 223 3.62 -7.92 10.50
CA LEU A 223 2.64 -6.88 10.88
C LEU A 223 1.17 -7.33 10.81
N GLY A 224 0.93 -8.57 10.38
CA GLY A 224 -0.43 -9.13 10.27
C GLY A 224 -1.24 -8.56 9.11
N VAL A 225 -2.56 -8.81 9.11
CA VAL A 225 -3.47 -8.37 8.05
C VAL A 225 -3.83 -6.89 8.25
N PRO A 226 -3.59 -6.02 7.26
CA PRO A 226 -3.92 -4.61 7.35
C PRO A 226 -5.44 -4.39 7.55
N THR A 227 -5.77 -3.49 8.46
CA THR A 227 -7.15 -3.03 8.71
C THR A 227 -7.41 -1.70 7.99
N PRO A 228 -8.67 -1.36 7.68
CA PRO A 228 -9.01 -0.06 7.06
C PRO A 228 -8.49 1.15 7.87
N ALA A 229 -8.51 1.05 9.19
CA ALA A 229 -7.98 2.09 10.09
C ALA A 229 -6.46 2.24 9.92
N SER A 230 -5.71 1.13 9.93
CA SER A 230 -4.26 1.15 9.75
C SER A 230 -3.86 1.71 8.37
N LEU A 231 -4.62 1.36 7.32
CA LEU A 231 -4.43 1.89 5.98
C LEU A 231 -4.63 3.42 5.96
N GLY A 232 -5.72 3.92 6.54
CA GLY A 232 -6.00 5.36 6.62
C GLY A 232 -4.91 6.14 7.38
N THR A 233 -4.51 5.65 8.56
CA THR A 233 -3.43 6.27 9.34
C THR A 233 -2.11 6.25 8.58
N GLY A 234 -1.75 5.12 7.97
CA GLY A 234 -0.52 5.00 7.19
C GLY A 234 -0.50 5.90 5.95
N MET A 235 -1.64 6.10 5.27
CA MET A 235 -1.76 7.07 4.16
C MET A 235 -1.49 8.50 4.64
N VAL A 236 -2.07 8.91 5.77
CA VAL A 236 -1.85 10.25 6.33
C VAL A 236 -0.38 10.47 6.67
N VAL A 237 0.24 9.51 7.35
CA VAL A 237 1.67 9.59 7.72
C VAL A 237 2.56 9.64 6.47
N THR A 238 2.26 8.83 5.45
CA THR A 238 2.97 8.84 4.17
C THR A 238 2.82 10.19 3.46
N ALA A 239 1.61 10.75 3.42
CA ALA A 239 1.34 12.04 2.80
C ALA A 239 2.10 13.19 3.48
N LEU A 240 2.26 13.15 4.81
CA LEU A 240 3.08 14.10 5.55
C LEU A 240 4.58 13.97 5.25
N GLY A 241 5.07 12.76 4.97
CA GLY A 241 6.46 12.48 4.63
C GLY A 241 6.88 12.94 3.22
N LEU A 242 5.95 13.00 2.26
CA LEU A 242 6.22 13.38 0.87
C LEU A 242 6.82 14.79 0.70
N PRO A 243 6.23 15.89 1.22
CA PRO A 243 6.78 17.22 1.04
C PRO A 243 8.15 17.39 1.72
N THR A 244 8.35 16.76 2.87
CA THR A 244 9.64 16.74 3.57
C THR A 244 10.72 15.97 2.81
N THR A 245 10.34 14.95 2.03
CA THR A 245 11.28 14.15 1.22
C THR A 245 11.60 14.81 -0.12
N PHE A 246 10.60 15.31 -0.85
CA PHE A 246 10.81 15.79 -2.22
C PHE A 246 10.93 17.31 -2.35
N ALA A 247 10.57 18.06 -1.31
CA ALA A 247 10.70 19.50 -1.27
C ALA A 247 11.30 20.03 0.06
N PRO A 248 12.39 19.43 0.59
CA PRO A 248 12.92 19.78 1.92
C PRO A 248 13.31 21.26 2.04
N ARG A 249 13.82 21.87 0.95
CA ARG A 249 14.13 23.31 0.91
C ARG A 249 12.89 24.19 1.08
N ARG A 250 11.76 23.84 0.45
CA ARG A 250 10.51 24.60 0.59
C ARG A 250 9.94 24.47 1.99
N VAL A 251 10.04 23.27 2.58
CA VAL A 251 9.61 23.04 3.97
C VAL A 251 10.49 23.84 4.94
N ALA A 252 11.81 23.80 4.78
CA ALA A 252 12.74 24.57 5.60
C ALA A 252 12.48 26.09 5.49
N ALA A 253 12.25 26.59 4.26
CA ALA A 253 11.92 28.00 4.04
C ALA A 253 10.59 28.40 4.70
N LEU A 254 9.55 27.57 4.60
CA LEU A 254 8.26 27.81 5.26
C LEU A 254 8.39 27.77 6.80
N ALA A 255 9.21 26.85 7.34
CA ALA A 255 9.47 26.77 8.78
C ALA A 255 10.21 28.02 9.28
N ALA A 256 11.19 28.51 8.53
CA ALA A 256 11.89 29.75 8.81
C ALA A 256 10.95 30.97 8.74
N GLN A 257 10.12 31.08 7.70
CA GLN A 257 9.14 32.17 7.53
C GLN A 257 8.12 32.24 8.67
N ARG A 258 7.74 31.11 9.24
CA ARG A 258 6.77 31.06 10.36
C ARG A 258 7.40 31.30 11.73
N GLY A 259 8.70 31.59 11.80
CA GLY A 259 9.39 31.81 13.07
C GLY A 259 9.41 30.58 13.99
N LEU A 260 9.08 29.39 13.46
CA LEU A 260 9.02 28.15 14.25
C LEU A 260 10.41 27.73 14.78
N LEU A 261 11.48 28.32 14.24
CA LEU A 261 12.87 28.07 14.61
C LEU A 261 13.51 29.28 15.33
N GLY A 262 12.74 30.23 15.85
CA GLY A 262 13.28 31.34 16.64
C GLY A 262 14.17 32.33 15.90
N HIS A 263 14.13 32.36 14.56
CA HIS A 263 14.87 33.32 13.76
C HIS A 263 14.10 34.64 13.72
N SER A 264 14.46 35.59 14.58
CA SER A 264 13.69 36.83 14.77
C SER A 264 13.90 37.88 13.68
N THR A 265 14.96 37.81 12.86
CA THR A 265 15.28 38.91 11.93
C THR A 265 16.25 38.46 10.83
N VAL A 266 15.79 37.87 9.72
CA VAL A 266 16.63 37.79 8.51
C VAL A 266 15.80 37.81 7.23
N GLU A 267 16.05 38.81 6.38
CA GLU A 267 15.73 38.82 4.96
C GLU A 267 16.43 37.63 4.28
N GLN A 268 15.66 36.65 3.79
CA GLN A 268 16.12 35.59 2.88
C GLN A 268 17.39 34.81 3.29
N ALA A 269 17.44 34.26 4.52
CA ALA A 269 18.45 33.27 4.85
C ALA A 269 18.22 31.97 4.03
N GLU A 270 19.14 31.65 3.12
CA GLU A 270 19.16 30.32 2.48
C GLU A 270 19.33 29.24 3.57
N PRO A 271 18.49 28.19 3.57
CA PRO A 271 18.55 27.16 4.60
C PRO A 271 19.88 26.40 4.52
N GLU A 272 20.59 26.30 5.66
CA GLU A 272 21.86 25.59 5.72
C GLU A 272 21.70 24.12 5.25
N PRO A 273 22.70 23.53 4.57
CA PRO A 273 22.62 22.18 4.02
C PRO A 273 22.21 21.11 5.03
N ARG A 274 22.71 21.19 6.27
CA ARG A 274 22.39 20.23 7.35
C ARG A 274 20.90 20.20 7.69
N HIS A 275 20.20 21.33 7.63
CA HIS A 275 18.75 21.41 7.90
C HIS A 275 17.94 20.78 6.77
N VAL A 276 18.36 20.98 5.52
CA VAL A 276 17.74 20.34 4.36
C VAL A 276 17.87 18.82 4.44
N THR A 277 19.06 18.31 4.80
CA THR A 277 19.28 16.88 5.01
C THR A 277 18.43 16.33 6.16
N ALA A 278 18.33 17.05 7.29
CA ALA A 278 17.51 16.64 8.42
C ALA A 278 16.03 16.51 8.02
N HIS A 279 15.45 17.50 7.33
CA HIS A 279 14.07 17.43 6.83
C HIS A 279 13.85 16.27 5.87
N HIS A 280 14.82 15.99 5.00
CA HIS A 280 14.74 14.87 4.08
C HIS A 280 14.74 13.53 4.81
N VAL A 281 15.65 13.34 5.79
CA VAL A 281 15.71 12.13 6.63
C VAL A 281 14.41 11.94 7.40
N VAL A 282 13.88 13.01 8.02
CA VAL A 282 12.56 12.97 8.70
C VAL A 282 11.47 12.56 7.73
N GLY A 283 11.47 13.11 6.51
CA GLY A 283 10.51 12.73 5.47
C GLY A 283 10.59 11.26 5.08
N LEU A 284 11.80 10.71 4.94
CA LEU A 284 12.00 9.29 4.66
C LEU A 284 11.53 8.39 5.81
N LEU A 285 11.80 8.78 7.05
CA LEU A 285 11.33 8.05 8.22
C LEU A 285 9.81 8.06 8.30
N LEU A 286 9.16 9.21 8.01
CA LEU A 286 7.70 9.31 7.93
C LEU A 286 7.14 8.46 6.78
N LEU A 287 7.77 8.46 5.61
CA LEU A 287 7.36 7.57 4.50
C LEU A 287 7.47 6.10 4.89
N ALA A 288 8.62 5.67 5.43
CA ALA A 288 8.82 4.29 5.85
C ALA A 288 7.82 3.88 6.95
N ALA A 289 7.64 4.71 7.98
CA ALA A 289 6.68 4.48 9.05
C ALA A 289 5.24 4.43 8.52
N GLY A 290 4.86 5.34 7.62
CA GLY A 290 3.54 5.38 7.01
C GLY A 290 3.24 4.12 6.19
N LEU A 291 4.22 3.63 5.42
CA LEU A 291 4.09 2.38 4.66
C LEU A 291 3.97 1.16 5.58
N VAL A 292 4.78 1.10 6.64
CA VAL A 292 4.72 0.05 7.67
C VAL A 292 3.35 0.04 8.36
N VAL A 293 2.86 1.20 8.82
CA VAL A 293 1.55 1.35 9.47
C VAL A 293 0.41 1.01 8.51
N ALA A 294 0.51 1.36 7.23
CA ALA A 294 -0.45 0.98 6.21
C ALA A 294 -0.47 -0.53 5.90
N GLY A 295 0.47 -1.31 6.45
CA GLY A 295 0.65 -2.72 6.11
C GLY A 295 1.08 -2.94 4.66
N VAL A 296 1.67 -1.94 4.01
CA VAL A 296 2.16 -1.99 2.62
C VAL A 296 3.02 -3.22 2.35
N PRO A 297 3.96 -3.58 3.24
CA PRO A 297 4.73 -4.79 3.08
C PRO A 297 3.88 -6.08 2.98
N ALA A 298 2.77 -6.21 3.72
CA ALA A 298 1.88 -7.38 3.63
C ALA A 298 1.11 -7.46 2.29
N TYR A 299 1.03 -6.34 1.55
CA TYR A 299 0.49 -6.33 0.19
C TYR A 299 1.55 -6.67 -0.87
N LEU A 300 2.84 -6.67 -0.54
CA LEU A 300 3.94 -6.85 -1.50
C LEU A 300 4.85 -8.04 -1.20
N VAL A 301 4.77 -8.62 -0.01
CA VAL A 301 5.57 -9.75 0.47
C VAL A 301 4.61 -10.72 1.14
#